data_AF-A0A2T4VWG4-F1
#
_entry.id   AF-A0A2T4VWG4-F1
#
_cell.length_a   1.000
_cell.length_b   1.000
_cell.length_c   1.000
_cell.angle_alpha   90.00
_cell.angle_beta   90.00
_cell.angle_gamma   90.00
#
_symmetry.space_group_name_H-M   'P 1'
#
loop_
_entity.id
_entity.type
_entity.pdbx_description
1 polymer ?
#
loop_
_entity_poly.entity_id
_entity_poly.type
_entity_poly.pdbx_seq_one_letter_code
_entity_poly.pdbx_strand_id
1 'polypeptide(L)'
;MLFLGLRRSDVMRVGMQHIKDDVMSIQTQKTRVQVHIPIAPALLKECMDAIPYSGEVFLPSARGKIFANPVAFGDSFKGQCKKAGLPSNCGCHGLRKAGATILANAGASSYELMAMYGWSKSNMAEAYTKDADRKKLAYYTTNLLAKNI
;
A
#
# COMPACT_ATOMS: atom_id res chain seq x y z
N MET A 1 0.06 3.90 3.32
CA MET A 1 -0.10 3.58 1.88
C MET A 1 1.08 2.78 1.35
N LEU A 2 2.32 3.21 1.57
CA LEU A 2 3.52 2.47 1.17
C LEU A 2 3.53 1.02 1.69
N PHE A 3 3.36 0.85 3.00
CA PHE A 3 3.39 -0.47 3.66
C PHE A 3 2.10 -1.27 3.58
N LEU A 4 0.96 -0.60 3.36
CA LEU A 4 -0.36 -1.23 3.41
C LEU A 4 -0.98 -1.45 2.03
N GLY A 5 -0.39 -0.94 0.95
CA GLY A 5 -0.98 -1.05 -0.38
C GLY A 5 -2.42 -0.52 -0.49
N LEU A 6 -2.90 0.31 0.46
CA LEU A 6 -4.26 0.87 0.50
C LEU A 6 -4.40 2.15 -0.32
N ARG A 7 -5.62 2.46 -0.79
CA ARG A 7 -5.89 3.74 -1.47
C ARG A 7 -6.10 4.81 -0.41
N ARG A 8 -6.00 6.08 -0.79
CA ARG A 8 -6.30 7.21 0.11
C ARG A 8 -7.69 7.11 0.76
N SER A 9 -8.68 6.58 0.02
CA SER A 9 -10.05 6.38 0.49
C SER A 9 -10.18 5.28 1.55
N ASP A 10 -9.27 4.31 1.54
CA ASP A 10 -9.28 3.18 2.45
C ASP A 10 -8.37 3.47 3.66
N VAL A 11 -7.18 4.03 3.43
CA VAL A 11 -6.19 4.31 4.49
C VAL A 11 -6.71 5.30 5.53
N MET A 12 -7.52 6.29 5.11
CA MET A 12 -8.08 7.28 6.03
C MET A 12 -9.10 6.70 7.02
N ARG A 13 -9.56 5.46 6.77
CA ARG A 13 -10.50 4.73 7.63
C ARG A 13 -9.83 3.75 8.59
N VAL A 14 -8.52 3.51 8.44
CA VAL A 14 -7.82 2.51 9.25
C VAL A 14 -7.67 3.03 10.68
N GLY A 15 -7.97 2.16 11.63
CA GLY A 15 -7.90 2.39 13.06
C GLY A 15 -7.69 1.06 13.79
N MET A 16 -7.57 1.08 15.12
CA MET A 16 -7.23 -0.09 15.93
C MET A 16 -8.23 -1.24 15.76
N GLN A 17 -9.51 -0.94 15.52
CA GLN A 17 -10.57 -1.93 15.25
C GLN A 17 -10.32 -2.79 13.99
N HIS A 18 -9.43 -2.37 13.10
CA HIS A 18 -9.07 -3.11 11.90
C HIS A 18 -7.88 -4.05 12.12
N ILE A 19 -7.29 -4.06 13.32
CA ILE A 19 -6.06 -4.80 13.62
C ILE A 19 -6.39 -5.90 14.63
N LYS A 20 -6.02 -7.13 14.27
CA LYS A 20 -6.12 -8.30 15.13
C LYS A 20 -4.94 -9.23 14.83
N ASP A 21 -4.29 -9.73 15.87
CA ASP A 21 -3.16 -10.67 15.75
C ASP A 21 -2.07 -10.16 14.77
N ASP A 22 -1.72 -8.87 14.88
CA ASP A 22 -0.78 -8.16 13.99
C ASP A 22 -1.15 -8.15 12.49
N VAL A 23 -2.41 -8.44 12.16
CA VAL A 23 -2.94 -8.36 10.79
C VAL A 23 -3.96 -7.24 10.67
N MET A 24 -3.69 -6.28 9.79
CA MET A 24 -4.65 -5.25 9.41
C MET A 24 -5.60 -5.78 8.34
N SER A 25 -6.90 -5.73 8.61
CA SER A 25 -7.94 -6.22 7.71
C SER A 25 -9.01 -5.16 7.43
N ILE A 26 -9.33 -4.92 6.15
CA ILE A 26 -10.38 -3.95 5.77
C ILE A 26 -11.01 -4.30 4.41
N GLN A 27 -12.32 -4.09 4.28
CA GLN A 27 -12.98 -4.14 2.97
C GLN A 27 -12.74 -2.82 2.22
N THR A 28 -12.08 -2.91 1.08
CA THR A 28 -11.79 -1.75 0.23
C THR A 28 -13.07 -1.15 -0.37
N GLN A 29 -13.13 0.18 -0.47
CA GLN A 29 -14.33 0.86 -1.00
C GLN A 29 -14.53 0.63 -2.50
N LYS A 30 -13.46 0.74 -3.28
CA LYS A 30 -13.57 0.75 -4.76
C LYS A 30 -13.87 -0.64 -5.34
N THR A 31 -13.19 -1.67 -4.84
CA THR A 31 -13.25 -3.02 -5.41
C THR A 31 -14.02 -4.00 -4.54
N ARG A 32 -14.41 -3.61 -3.31
CA ARG A 32 -15.09 -4.46 -2.31
C ARG A 32 -14.31 -5.71 -1.91
N VAL A 33 -13.03 -5.77 -2.28
CA VAL A 33 -12.10 -6.84 -1.88
C VAL A 33 -11.75 -6.64 -0.42
N GLN A 34 -11.86 -7.71 0.37
CA GLN A 34 -11.29 -7.79 1.70
C GLN A 34 -9.78 -7.99 1.57
N VAL A 35 -9.00 -7.07 2.12
CA VAL A 35 -7.54 -7.21 2.18
C VAL A 35 -7.12 -7.57 3.59
N HIS A 36 -6.09 -8.42 3.69
CA HIS A 36 -5.46 -8.85 4.93
C HIS A 36 -3.97 -8.59 4.79
N ILE A 37 -3.45 -7.65 5.55
CA ILE A 37 -2.07 -7.18 5.43
C ILE A 37 -1.42 -7.34 6.80
N PRO A 38 -0.48 -8.30 6.93
CA PRO A 38 0.36 -8.39 8.11
C PRO A 38 1.09 -7.06 8.34
N ILE A 39 1.09 -6.57 9.57
CA ILE A 39 1.86 -5.42 10.03
C ILE A 39 3.30 -5.90 10.26
N ALA A 40 3.89 -6.46 9.20
CA ALA A 40 5.22 -7.06 9.21
C ALA A 40 6.38 -6.05 9.22
N PRO A 41 6.24 -4.78 8.77
CA PRO A 41 7.35 -3.84 8.85
C PRO A 41 7.50 -3.29 10.27
N ALA A 42 8.68 -3.48 10.89
CA ALA A 42 9.07 -2.81 12.14
C ALA A 42 8.77 -1.30 12.07
N LEU A 43 9.07 -0.68 10.93
CA LEU A 43 8.79 0.73 10.67
C LEU A 43 7.29 1.09 10.71
N LEU A 44 6.37 0.20 10.30
CA LEU A 44 4.94 0.48 10.39
C LEU A 44 4.47 0.41 11.84
N LYS A 45 5.00 -0.53 12.62
CA LYS A 45 4.72 -0.64 14.05
C LYS A 45 5.24 0.59 14.80
N GLU A 46 6.48 1.00 14.55
CA GLU A 46 7.05 2.25 15.07
C GLU A 46 6.21 3.48 14.71
N CYS A 47 5.74 3.56 13.45
CA CYS A 47 4.85 4.65 13.04
C CYS A 47 3.52 4.64 13.82
N MET A 48 2.97 3.46 14.13
CA MET A 48 1.73 3.35 14.90
C MET A 48 1.94 3.71 16.36
N ASP A 49 3.04 3.24 16.97
CA ASP A 49 3.39 3.51 18.36
C ASP A 49 3.68 4.99 18.60
N ALA A 50 4.20 5.70 17.59
CA ALA A 50 4.47 7.14 17.64
C ALA A 50 3.20 8.01 17.53
N ILE A 51 2.06 7.46 17.14
CA ILE A 51 0.81 8.22 16.99
C ILE A 51 0.01 8.09 18.30
N PRO A 52 -0.22 9.18 19.05
CA PRO A 52 -1.14 9.15 20.17
C PRO A 52 -2.56 8.87 19.64
N TYR A 53 -3.00 7.62 19.77
CA TYR A 53 -4.29 7.15 19.30
C TYR A 53 -5.36 7.52 20.32
N SER A 54 -6.21 8.49 19.96
CA SER A 54 -7.27 9.00 20.84
C SER A 54 -8.67 8.94 20.21
N GLY A 55 -8.83 8.22 19.09
CA GLY A 55 -10.06 8.28 18.29
C GLY A 55 -10.27 7.04 17.44
N GLU A 56 -11.15 7.11 16.44
CA GLU A 56 -11.58 5.95 15.65
C GLU A 56 -10.57 5.52 14.56
N VAL A 57 -9.63 6.39 14.19
CA VAL A 57 -8.70 6.20 13.07
C VAL A 57 -7.29 6.66 13.43
N PHE A 58 -6.26 6.08 12.82
CA PHE A 58 -4.87 6.47 13.03
C PHE A 58 -4.53 7.84 12.40
N LEU A 59 -5.28 8.24 11.38
CA LEU A 59 -5.04 9.50 10.64
C LEU A 59 -6.26 10.42 10.75
N PRO A 60 -6.50 11.04 11.93
CA PRO A 60 -7.61 11.96 12.09
C PRO A 60 -7.36 13.27 11.34
N SER A 61 -8.44 13.93 10.95
CA SER A 61 -8.42 15.32 10.50
C SER A 61 -8.05 16.26 11.65
N ALA A 62 -7.83 17.55 11.36
CA ALA A 62 -7.57 18.58 12.37
C ALA A 62 -8.69 18.70 13.44
N ARG A 63 -9.87 18.12 13.20
CA ARG A 63 -11.00 18.08 14.15
C ARG A 63 -11.04 16.79 14.99
N GLY A 64 -10.02 15.94 14.91
CA GLY A 64 -9.98 14.66 15.64
C GLY A 64 -10.88 13.55 15.09
N LYS A 65 -11.57 13.79 13.97
CA LYS A 65 -12.48 12.83 13.31
C LYS A 65 -11.91 12.34 11.99
N ILE A 66 -12.42 11.22 11.49
CA ILE A 66 -12.14 10.75 10.13
C ILE A 66 -12.39 11.86 9.09
N PHE A 67 -11.59 11.89 8.03
CA PHE A 67 -11.79 12.82 6.93
C PHE A 67 -13.14 12.58 6.24
N ALA A 68 -13.85 13.66 5.91
CA ALA A 68 -15.16 13.59 5.28
C ALA A 68 -15.13 12.92 3.90
N ASN A 69 -14.03 13.07 3.16
CA ASN A 69 -13.86 12.44 1.85
C ASN A 69 -12.38 12.26 1.49
N PRO A 70 -12.06 11.43 0.48
CA PRO A 70 -10.68 11.15 0.09
C PRO A 70 -9.92 12.34 -0.52
N VAL A 71 -10.63 13.35 -1.02
CA VAL A 71 -10.02 14.58 -1.57
C VAL A 71 -9.44 15.41 -0.43
N ALA A 72 -10.24 15.66 0.62
CA ALA A 72 -9.81 16.38 1.81
C ALA A 72 -8.58 15.74 2.49
N PHE A 73 -8.55 14.40 2.57
CA PHE A 73 -7.36 13.68 3.05
C PHE A 73 -6.15 13.90 2.13
N GLY A 74 -6.35 13.83 0.81
CA GLY A 74 -5.30 14.05 -0.17
C GLY A 74 -4.69 15.45 -0.10
N ASP A 75 -5.53 16.47 0.08
CA ASP A 75 -5.09 17.86 0.19
C ASP A 75 -4.35 18.11 1.50
N SER A 76 -4.84 17.56 2.61
CA SER A 76 -4.13 17.58 3.89
C SER A 76 -2.75 16.94 3.79
N PHE A 77 -2.65 15.76 3.16
CA PHE A 77 -1.38 15.08 2.94
C PHE A 77 -0.42 15.89 2.04
N LYS A 78 -0.92 16.50 0.96
CA LYS A 78 -0.13 17.43 0.14
C LYS A 78 0.39 18.61 0.95
N GLY A 79 -0.42 19.13 1.87
CA GLY A 79 0.01 20.15 2.83
C GLY A 79 1.20 19.69 3.67
N GLN A 80 1.21 18.43 4.13
CA GLN A 80 2.35 17.86 4.84
C GLN A 80 3.58 17.70 3.95
N CYS A 81 3.42 17.25 2.69
CA CYS A 81 4.53 17.21 1.73
C CYS A 81 5.17 18.59 1.52
N LYS A 82 4.35 19.64 1.38
CA LYS A 82 4.83 21.02 1.25
C LYS A 82 5.59 21.48 2.50
N LYS A 83 5.06 21.21 3.70
CA LYS A 83 5.72 21.54 4.97
C LYS A 83 7.07 20.84 5.14
N ALA A 84 7.19 19.62 4.61
CA ALA A 84 8.43 18.85 4.59
C ALA A 84 9.41 19.28 3.47
N GLY A 85 9.11 20.32 2.69
CA GLY A 85 9.96 20.79 1.60
C GLY A 85 10.02 19.83 0.40
N LEU A 86 9.06 18.92 0.25
CA LEU A 86 9.05 17.96 -0.85
C LEU A 86 8.57 18.59 -2.16
N PRO A 87 9.00 18.05 -3.32
CA PRO A 87 8.52 18.47 -4.63
C PRO A 87 6.99 18.44 -4.77
N SER A 88 6.44 19.32 -5.61
CA SER A 88 4.99 19.50 -5.78
C SER A 88 4.25 18.28 -6.36
N ASN A 89 4.97 17.36 -7.01
CA ASN A 89 4.43 16.11 -7.53
C ASN A 89 4.35 15.00 -6.45
N CYS A 90 4.90 15.20 -5.25
CA CYS A 90 4.74 14.27 -4.13
C CYS A 90 3.31 14.29 -3.59
N GLY A 91 2.78 13.10 -3.29
CA GLY A 91 1.43 12.97 -2.75
C GLY A 91 1.03 11.53 -2.47
N CYS A 92 -0.19 11.34 -1.96
CA CYS A 92 -0.72 10.04 -1.53
C CYS A 92 -0.57 8.94 -2.59
N HIS A 93 -0.91 9.27 -3.83
CA HIS A 93 -0.89 8.29 -4.91
C HIS A 93 0.55 7.84 -5.26
N GLY A 94 1.52 8.74 -5.15
CA GLY A 94 2.94 8.45 -5.35
C GLY A 94 3.43 7.36 -4.38
N LEU A 95 3.07 7.45 -3.10
CA LEU A 95 3.44 6.42 -2.11
C LEU A 95 2.89 5.03 -2.44
N ARG A 96 1.64 4.96 -2.92
CA ARG A 96 1.04 3.68 -3.33
C ARG A 96 1.76 3.10 -4.54
N LYS A 97 2.07 3.93 -5.55
CA LYS A 97 2.83 3.49 -6.74
C LYS A 97 4.24 3.03 -6.34
N ALA A 98 4.92 3.80 -5.51
CA ALA A 98 6.26 3.47 -5.01
C ALA A 98 6.29 2.10 -4.32
N GLY A 99 5.31 1.81 -3.44
CA GLY A 99 5.22 0.49 -2.81
C GLY A 99 5.08 -0.66 -3.81
N ALA A 100 4.22 -0.50 -4.83
CA ALA A 100 4.03 -1.52 -5.84
C ALA A 100 5.30 -1.73 -6.69
N THR A 101 5.98 -0.64 -7.06
CA THR A 101 7.27 -0.69 -7.76
C THR A 101 8.36 -1.36 -6.92
N ILE A 102 8.48 -1.01 -5.64
CA ILE A 102 9.47 -1.61 -4.73
C ILE A 102 9.24 -3.12 -4.62
N LEU A 103 8.00 -3.55 -4.40
CA LEU A 103 7.66 -4.97 -4.29
C LEU A 103 7.85 -5.72 -5.61
N ALA A 104 7.45 -5.14 -6.74
CA ALA A 104 7.68 -5.74 -8.05
C ALA A 104 9.19 -5.93 -8.33
N ASN A 105 10.01 -4.91 -8.04
CA ASN A 105 11.46 -4.99 -8.18
C ASN A 105 12.10 -5.98 -7.19
N ALA A 106 11.51 -6.16 -6.01
CA ALA A 106 11.89 -7.21 -5.06
C ALA A 106 11.43 -8.61 -5.50
N GLY A 107 10.68 -8.71 -6.61
CA GLY A 107 10.30 -9.96 -7.23
C GLY A 107 8.92 -10.50 -6.83
N ALA A 108 8.07 -9.66 -6.23
CA ALA A 108 6.67 -10.00 -6.00
C ALA A 108 5.94 -10.16 -7.33
N SER A 109 5.22 -11.27 -7.46
CA SER A 109 4.37 -11.58 -8.61
C SER A 109 3.15 -10.67 -8.69
N SER A 110 2.54 -10.63 -9.88
CA SER A 110 1.30 -9.89 -10.11
C SER A 110 0.18 -10.29 -9.14
N TYR A 111 0.06 -11.58 -8.80
CA TYR A 111 -0.99 -12.07 -7.90
C TYR A 111 -0.72 -11.70 -6.43
N GLU A 112 0.54 -11.71 -5.98
CA GLU A 112 0.91 -11.23 -4.65
C GLU A 112 0.60 -9.73 -4.50
N LEU A 113 0.94 -8.92 -5.52
CA LEU A 113 0.55 -7.52 -5.55
C LEU A 113 -0.97 -7.35 -5.56
N MET A 114 -1.70 -8.15 -6.35
CA MET A 114 -3.17 -8.08 -6.37
C MET A 114 -3.77 -8.35 -4.98
N ALA A 115 -3.27 -9.37 -4.29
CA ALA A 115 -3.72 -9.74 -2.95
C ALA A 115 -3.51 -8.60 -1.94
N MET A 116 -2.31 -8.01 -1.93
CA MET A 116 -1.98 -6.92 -1.02
C MET A 116 -2.70 -5.60 -1.36
N TYR A 117 -2.82 -5.27 -2.65
CA TYR A 117 -3.33 -3.97 -3.11
C TYR A 117 -4.85 -3.95 -3.32
N GLY A 118 -5.52 -5.10 -3.19
CA GLY A 118 -6.96 -5.26 -3.47
C GLY A 118 -7.29 -4.92 -4.92
N TRP A 119 -6.43 -5.33 -5.86
CA TRP A 119 -6.68 -5.18 -7.29
C TRP A 119 -7.41 -6.41 -7.82
N SER A 120 -8.49 -6.18 -8.58
CA SER A 120 -9.31 -7.25 -9.17
C SER A 120 -8.90 -7.63 -10.59
N LYS A 121 -8.03 -6.85 -11.23
CA LYS A 121 -7.56 -7.08 -12.60
C LYS A 121 -6.04 -7.19 -12.62
N SER A 122 -5.50 -8.23 -13.29
CA SER A 122 -4.06 -8.49 -13.37
C SER A 122 -3.29 -7.36 -14.05
N ASN A 123 -3.90 -6.73 -15.07
CA ASN A 123 -3.27 -5.63 -15.82
C ASN A 123 -2.84 -4.45 -14.94
N MET A 124 -3.48 -4.25 -13.78
CA MET A 124 -3.10 -3.22 -12.81
C MET A 124 -1.78 -3.54 -12.10
N ALA A 125 -1.53 -4.82 -11.82
CA ALA A 125 -0.29 -5.30 -11.21
C ALA A 125 0.82 -5.44 -12.24
N GLU A 126 0.48 -5.94 -13.44
CA GLU A 126 1.38 -6.08 -14.57
C GLU A 126 2.07 -4.77 -14.98
N ALA A 127 1.42 -3.63 -14.75
CA ALA A 127 2.01 -2.31 -14.96
C ALA A 127 3.29 -2.07 -14.14
N TYR A 128 3.51 -2.84 -13.07
CA TYR A 128 4.70 -2.77 -12.22
C TYR A 128 5.63 -3.97 -12.42
N THR A 129 5.09 -5.15 -12.72
CA THR A 129 5.86 -6.41 -12.76
C THR A 129 6.42 -6.74 -14.13
N LYS A 130 5.83 -6.27 -15.25
CA LYS A 130 6.23 -6.67 -16.62
C LYS A 130 7.73 -6.55 -16.89
N ASP A 131 8.32 -5.40 -16.56
CA ASP A 131 9.74 -5.16 -16.83
C ASP A 131 10.63 -5.85 -15.79
N ALA A 132 10.21 -5.86 -14.52
CA ALA A 132 10.93 -6.54 -13.43
C ALA A 132 11.01 -8.06 -13.68
N ASP A 133 9.92 -8.66 -14.15
CA ASP A 133 9.79 -10.09 -14.38
C ASP A 133 10.52 -10.56 -15.64
N ARG A 134 10.58 -9.74 -16.70
CA ARG A 134 11.11 -10.18 -18.01
C ARG A 134 12.49 -10.81 -17.90
N LYS A 135 13.43 -10.15 -17.22
CA LYS A 135 14.79 -10.65 -17.06
C LYS A 135 14.83 -11.85 -16.11
N LYS A 136 14.17 -11.75 -14.95
CA LYS A 136 14.13 -12.78 -13.90
C LYS A 136 13.55 -14.10 -14.41
N LEU A 137 12.39 -14.05 -15.06
CA LEU A 137 11.68 -15.22 -15.56
C LEU A 137 12.45 -15.92 -16.68
N ALA A 138 13.16 -15.17 -17.54
CA ALA A 138 14.00 -15.75 -18.57
C ALA A 138 15.11 -16.63 -17.94
N TYR A 139 15.89 -16.09 -16.99
CA TYR A 139 16.92 -16.87 -16.29
C TYR A 139 16.35 -18.08 -15.55
N TYR A 140 15.24 -17.90 -14.84
CA TYR A 140 14.58 -18.99 -14.12
C TYR A 140 14.17 -20.12 -15.07
N THR A 141 13.52 -19.77 -16.18
CA THR A 141 13.02 -20.76 -17.15
C THR A 141 14.17 -21.50 -17.83
N THR A 142 15.26 -20.82 -18.16
CA THR A 142 16.47 -21.48 -18.70
C THR A 142 17.06 -22.48 -17.70
N ASN A 143 17.19 -22.10 -16.43
CA ASN A 143 17.69 -23.00 -15.39
C ASN A 143 16.76 -24.18 -15.14
N LEU A 144 15.45 -23.98 -15.27
CA LEU A 144 14.46 -25.05 -15.15
C LEU A 144 14.62 -26.06 -16.28
N LEU A 145 14.78 -25.60 -17.53
CA LEU A 145 15.01 -26.47 -18.68
C LEU A 145 16.29 -27.31 -18.48
N ALA A 146 17.39 -26.68 -18.11
CA ALA A 146 18.69 -27.36 -17.90
C ALA A 146 18.67 -28.45 -16.82
N LYS A 147 17.70 -28.43 -15.89
CA LYS A 147 17.54 -29.46 -14.86
C LYS A 147 16.71 -30.66 -15.31
N ASN A 148 16.02 -30.54 -16.45
CA ASN A 148 15.05 -31.53 -16.93
C ASN A 148 15.44 -32.14 -18.29
N ILE A 149 16.67 -31.87 -18.75
CA ILE A 149 17.35 -32.53 -19.86
C ILE A 149 18.69 -33.08 -19.35
#